data_AF-A0AAE7GQ29-F1
#
_entry.id   AF-A0AAE7GQ29-F1
#
_cell.length_a   1.000
_cell.length_b   1.000
_cell.length_c   1.000
_cell.angle_alpha   90.00
_cell.angle_beta   90.00
_cell.angle_gamma   90.00
#
_symmetry.space_group_name_H-M   'P 1'
#
loop_
_entity.id
_entity.type
_entity.pdbx_description
1 polymer ?
#
loop_
_entity_poly.entity_id
_entity_poly.type
_entity_poly.pdbx_seq_one_letter_code
_entity_poly.pdbx_strand_id
1 'polypeptide(L)'
;MLSELAFNDDFIDLPPPAKEQLRKHARFLRNHCGVPLGHAQEMVAWFFHFKNWGDLAARQIQKTDEAARIKLAEIQESLQLHRNNIPHTELAELSALNALVGTLTEAVVSNRISQLNQHDIVLLHRYLYDHEYWGVSVPVSWCNALQRADRCPILLAKRMSAEGKIRRVNPHLYFPWFGLRMYGYLEVKGAELNYDCTELDSYLFPTVNRLDALFRREWFVPYFVGFASYLLQTLAQSGYSGRLSFSRVHNEGLIEKAVSGVLNKKFQYKRYSLNGNDLTDGPIEKLVTTLLAMGGSINPARQRIEFSFGKEGATE
;
A
#
# COMPACT_ATOMS: atom_id res chain seq x y z
N MET A 1 -0.53 2.06 14.95
CA MET A 1 -1.94 2.24 14.52
C MET A 1 -1.87 3.03 13.22
N LEU A 2 -2.48 2.64 12.07
CA LEU A 2 -2.32 3.24 10.71
C LEU A 2 -3.53 4.05 10.17
N SER A 3 -3.31 5.09 9.35
CA SER A 3 -4.34 6.07 8.95
C SER A 3 -5.18 5.42 7.90
N GLU A 4 -6.49 5.34 8.19
CA GLU A 4 -7.48 4.48 7.52
C GLU A 4 -7.34 2.97 7.78
N LEU A 5 -6.78 2.57 8.92
CA LEU A 5 -7.06 1.28 9.58
C LEU A 5 -7.68 1.51 10.98
N ALA A 6 -8.48 2.58 11.10
CA ALA A 6 -9.44 2.72 12.17
C ALA A 6 -10.69 1.92 11.77
N PHE A 7 -10.89 0.80 12.45
CA PHE A 7 -12.20 0.17 12.55
C PHE A 7 -13.16 1.16 13.21
N ASN A 8 -14.42 1.20 12.77
CA ASN A 8 -15.51 1.90 13.44
C ASN A 8 -15.44 1.59 14.94
N ASP A 9 -15.00 2.56 15.74
CA ASP A 9 -14.83 2.57 17.21
C ASP A 9 -14.13 1.37 17.91
N ASP A 10 -13.81 0.27 17.21
CA ASP A 10 -13.25 -0.99 17.73
C ASP A 10 -11.95 -1.40 17.01
N PHE A 11 -10.80 -0.91 17.46
CA PHE A 11 -9.50 -1.33 16.93
C PHE A 11 -9.28 -2.85 17.04
N ILE A 12 -9.19 -3.57 15.92
CA ILE A 12 -8.64 -4.93 15.93
C ILE A 12 -7.12 -4.81 15.88
N ASP A 13 -6.47 -4.98 17.02
CA ASP A 13 -5.03 -5.21 17.08
C ASP A 13 -4.73 -6.58 16.45
N LEU A 14 -4.30 -6.58 15.19
CA LEU A 14 -3.91 -7.80 14.50
C LEU A 14 -2.58 -8.32 15.09
N PRO A 15 -2.54 -9.55 15.63
CA PRO A 15 -1.29 -10.12 16.10
C PRO A 15 -0.34 -10.32 14.92
N PRO A 16 0.99 -10.22 15.12
CA PRO A 16 1.92 -10.55 14.06
C PRO A 16 1.65 -11.96 13.52
N PRO A 17 1.76 -12.17 12.20
CA PRO A 17 1.50 -13.46 11.59
C PRO A 17 2.58 -14.48 12.00
N ALA A 18 2.35 -15.74 11.67
CA ALA A 18 3.29 -16.82 11.95
C ALA A 18 4.70 -16.52 11.41
N LYS A 19 5.72 -17.04 12.09
CA LYS A 19 7.14 -16.81 11.78
C LYS A 19 7.51 -17.03 10.31
N GLU A 20 6.89 -18.01 9.65
CA GLU A 20 7.11 -18.26 8.22
C GLU A 20 6.60 -17.12 7.32
N GLN A 21 5.46 -16.51 7.65
CA GLN A 21 4.96 -15.34 6.91
C GLN A 21 5.85 -14.12 7.14
N LEU A 22 6.33 -13.91 8.37
CA LEU A 22 7.31 -12.85 8.66
C LEU A 22 8.60 -13.02 7.85
N ARG A 23 9.11 -14.26 7.75
CA ARG A 23 10.28 -14.61 6.93
C ARG A 23 10.01 -14.37 5.45
N LYS A 24 8.81 -14.70 4.96
CA LYS A 24 8.39 -14.44 3.58
C LYS A 24 8.35 -12.93 3.30
N HIS A 25 7.82 -12.12 4.22
CA HIS A 25 7.80 -10.65 4.11
C HIS A 25 9.22 -10.06 4.05
N ALA A 26 10.12 -10.51 4.93
CA ALA A 26 11.51 -10.06 4.88
C ALA A 26 12.21 -10.45 3.58
N ARG A 27 11.98 -11.67 3.06
CA ARG A 27 12.53 -12.09 1.75
C ARG A 27 11.94 -11.28 0.60
N PHE A 28 10.65 -10.95 0.65
CA PHE A 28 10.01 -10.08 -0.33
C PHE A 28 10.70 -8.71 -0.39
N LEU A 29 10.86 -8.04 0.77
CA LEU A 29 11.52 -6.74 0.86
C LEU A 29 12.97 -6.81 0.40
N ARG A 30 13.73 -7.82 0.84
CA ARG A 30 15.11 -8.06 0.39
C ARG A 30 15.20 -8.12 -1.14
N ASN A 31 14.32 -8.91 -1.76
CA ASN A 31 14.36 -9.16 -3.21
C ASN A 31 13.91 -7.94 -4.03
N HIS A 32 12.90 -7.19 -3.57
CA HIS A 32 12.33 -6.07 -4.33
C HIS A 32 13.00 -4.73 -4.01
N CYS A 33 13.61 -4.60 -2.83
CA CYS A 33 14.31 -3.37 -2.41
C CYS A 33 15.83 -3.44 -2.56
N GLY A 34 16.39 -4.60 -2.92
CA GLY A 34 17.84 -4.77 -3.07
C GLY A 34 18.62 -4.55 -1.76
N VAL A 35 18.00 -4.81 -0.60
CA VAL A 35 18.61 -4.61 0.73
C VAL A 35 19.10 -5.94 1.32
N PRO A 36 20.11 -5.95 2.20
CA PRO A 36 20.47 -7.13 2.97
C PRO A 36 19.30 -7.69 3.79
N LEU A 37 19.29 -9.00 4.05
CA LEU A 37 18.20 -9.64 4.79
C LEU A 37 18.01 -9.05 6.20
N GLY A 38 19.08 -8.69 6.90
CA GLY A 38 19.00 -8.06 8.23
C GLY A 38 18.26 -6.72 8.20
N HIS A 39 18.46 -5.91 7.15
CA HIS A 39 17.73 -4.67 6.96
C HIS A 39 16.25 -4.93 6.67
N ALA A 40 15.95 -5.90 5.80
CA ALA A 40 14.57 -6.29 5.53
C ALA A 40 13.86 -6.82 6.80
N GLN A 41 14.56 -7.55 7.66
CA GLN A 41 14.03 -8.02 8.95
C GLN A 41 13.77 -6.86 9.92
N GLU A 42 14.63 -5.85 9.96
CA GLU A 42 14.39 -4.61 10.72
C GLU A 42 13.13 -3.89 10.22
N MET A 43 12.97 -3.75 8.90
CA MET A 43 11.77 -3.14 8.30
C MET A 43 10.50 -3.90 8.70
N VAL A 44 10.50 -5.24 8.63
CA VAL A 44 9.35 -6.05 9.07
C VAL A 44 9.07 -5.86 10.56
N ALA A 45 10.10 -5.78 11.41
CA ALA A 45 9.91 -5.50 12.83
C ALA A 45 9.21 -4.15 13.05
N TRP A 46 9.63 -3.11 12.34
CA TRP A 46 9.02 -1.77 12.46
C TRP A 46 7.60 -1.71 11.93
N PHE A 47 7.30 -2.47 10.87
CA PHE A 47 5.94 -2.61 10.33
C PHE A 47 4.97 -3.15 11.39
N PHE A 48 5.43 -4.12 12.21
CA PHE A 48 4.65 -4.69 13.32
C PHE A 48 4.87 -3.97 14.65
N HIS A 49 5.48 -2.78 14.66
CA HIS A 49 5.76 -1.97 15.86
C HIS A 49 6.69 -2.64 16.90
N PHE A 50 7.58 -3.54 16.47
CA PHE A 50 8.65 -4.12 17.29
C PHE A 50 9.96 -3.35 17.13
N LYS A 51 10.73 -3.28 18.22
CA LYS A 51 12.05 -2.61 18.23
C LYS A 51 13.06 -3.29 17.31
N ASN A 52 13.02 -4.61 17.24
CA ASN A 52 13.92 -5.40 16.42
C ASN A 52 13.30 -6.75 16.04
N TRP A 53 13.93 -7.44 15.09
CA TRP A 53 13.48 -8.74 14.61
C TRP A 53 13.53 -9.84 15.68
N GLY A 54 14.49 -9.80 16.61
CA GLY A 54 14.60 -10.76 17.69
C GLY A 54 13.37 -10.75 18.58
N ASP A 55 12.95 -9.56 19.02
CA ASP A 55 11.74 -9.37 19.84
C ASP A 55 10.48 -9.86 19.10
N LEU A 56 10.33 -9.49 17.83
CA LEU A 56 9.21 -9.93 16.99
C LEU A 56 9.21 -11.46 16.83
N ALA A 57 10.36 -12.07 16.55
CA ALA A 57 10.49 -13.50 16.28
C ALA A 57 10.41 -14.38 17.54
N ALA A 58 10.66 -13.80 18.72
CA ALA A 58 10.58 -14.47 20.02
C ALA A 58 9.23 -14.26 20.72
N ARG A 59 8.37 -13.37 20.20
CA ARG A 59 7.06 -13.06 20.76
C ARG A 59 6.21 -14.33 20.90
N GLN A 60 5.72 -14.56 22.12
CA GLN A 60 4.77 -15.63 22.41
C GLN A 60 3.34 -15.19 22.09
N ILE A 61 2.49 -16.15 21.74
CA ILE A 61 1.06 -15.92 21.50
C ILE A 61 0.40 -15.53 22.84
N GLN A 62 -0.30 -14.39 22.84
CA GLN A 62 -1.02 -13.85 23.99
C GLN A 62 -2.51 -14.19 23.88
N LYS A 63 -3.27 -14.14 25.00
CA LYS A 63 -4.71 -14.41 25.00
C LYS A 63 -5.50 -13.48 24.06
N THR A 64 -5.07 -12.21 23.95
CA THR A 64 -5.64 -11.22 23.02
C THR A 64 -5.48 -11.63 21.56
N ASP A 65 -4.44 -12.38 21.22
CA ASP A 65 -4.20 -12.86 19.86
C ASP A 65 -5.24 -13.89 19.46
N GLU A 66 -5.70 -14.73 20.40
CA GLU A 66 -6.68 -15.76 20.10
C GLU A 66 -8.05 -15.14 19.77
N ALA A 67 -8.46 -14.11 20.53
CA ALA A 67 -9.66 -13.34 20.21
C ALA A 67 -9.57 -12.69 18.81
N ALA A 68 -8.41 -12.09 18.48
CA ALA A 68 -8.19 -11.50 17.16
C ALA A 68 -8.18 -12.55 16.04
N ARG A 69 -7.66 -13.76 16.29
CA ARG A 69 -7.67 -14.88 15.34
C ARG A 69 -9.09 -15.39 15.07
N ILE A 70 -9.91 -15.52 16.10
CA ILE A 70 -11.33 -15.91 15.96
C ILE A 70 -12.05 -14.87 15.10
N LYS A 71 -11.93 -13.59 15.44
CA LYS A 71 -12.56 -12.50 14.66
C LYS A 71 -12.08 -12.46 13.22
N LEU A 72 -10.79 -12.70 12.97
CA LEU A 72 -10.26 -12.78 11.60
C LEU A 72 -10.84 -13.97 10.83
N ALA A 73 -11.02 -15.12 11.48
CA ALA A 73 -11.64 -16.28 10.86
C ALA A 73 -13.11 -16.01 10.50
N GLU A 74 -13.87 -15.36 11.39
CA GLU A 74 -15.25 -14.93 11.13
C GLU A 74 -15.33 -13.97 9.93
N ILE A 75 -14.44 -12.97 9.88
CA ILE A 75 -14.34 -12.04 8.75
C ILE A 75 -14.04 -12.79 7.45
N GLN A 76 -13.10 -13.73 7.49
CA GLN A 76 -12.72 -14.50 6.31
C GLN A 76 -13.86 -15.39 5.81
N GLU A 77 -14.61 -16.01 6.73
CA GLU A 77 -15.79 -16.81 6.41
C GLU A 77 -16.89 -15.94 5.79
N SER A 78 -17.16 -14.77 6.35
CA SER A 78 -18.10 -13.78 5.81
C SER A 78 -17.75 -13.38 4.38
N LEU A 79 -16.48 -13.03 4.11
CA LEU A 79 -15.99 -12.72 2.78
C LEU A 79 -16.18 -13.89 1.81
N GLN A 80 -15.86 -15.11 2.25
CA GLN A 80 -15.97 -16.31 1.43
C GLN A 80 -17.43 -16.64 1.09
N LEU A 81 -18.34 -16.48 2.06
CA LEU A 81 -19.78 -16.65 1.86
C LEU A 81 -20.31 -15.65 0.83
N HIS A 82 -19.98 -14.36 0.98
CA HIS A 82 -20.42 -13.34 0.02
C HIS A 82 -19.80 -13.53 -1.37
N ARG A 83 -18.55 -14.02 -1.45
CA ARG A 83 -17.90 -14.35 -2.72
C ARG A 83 -18.61 -15.50 -3.41
N ASN A 84 -19.06 -16.51 -2.67
CA ASN A 84 -19.79 -17.64 -3.24
C ASN A 84 -21.15 -17.22 -3.83
N ASN A 85 -21.71 -16.11 -3.36
CA ASN A 85 -22.98 -15.55 -3.83
C ASN A 85 -22.79 -14.42 -4.86
N ILE A 86 -21.59 -14.23 -5.43
CA ILE A 86 -21.35 -13.21 -6.44
C ILE A 86 -22.23 -13.46 -7.69
N PRO A 87 -22.97 -12.46 -8.19
CA PRO A 87 -23.70 -12.58 -9.44
C PRO A 87 -22.79 -12.97 -10.60
N HIS A 88 -23.25 -13.87 -11.48
CA HIS A 88 -22.46 -14.32 -12.64
C HIS A 88 -22.01 -13.18 -13.56
N THR A 89 -22.85 -12.16 -13.72
CA THR A 89 -22.53 -10.96 -14.50
C THR A 89 -21.37 -10.18 -13.88
N GLU A 90 -21.43 -9.95 -12.57
CA GLU A 90 -20.37 -9.25 -11.83
C GLU A 90 -19.06 -10.06 -11.83
N LEU A 91 -19.14 -11.38 -11.64
CA LEU A 91 -17.95 -12.24 -11.71
C LEU A 91 -17.29 -12.21 -13.09
N ALA A 92 -18.10 -12.17 -14.16
CA ALA A 92 -17.59 -12.05 -15.52
C ALA A 92 -16.90 -10.69 -15.76
N GLU A 93 -17.48 -9.59 -15.27
CA GLU A 93 -16.86 -8.26 -15.31
C GLU A 93 -15.51 -8.22 -14.59
N LEU A 94 -15.43 -8.77 -13.37
CA LEU A 94 -14.19 -8.85 -12.62
C LEU A 94 -13.15 -9.74 -13.31
N SER A 95 -13.58 -10.85 -13.89
CA SER A 95 -12.71 -11.77 -14.63
C SER A 95 -12.11 -11.11 -15.87
N ALA A 96 -12.88 -10.29 -16.58
CA ALA A 96 -12.45 -9.56 -17.77
C ALA A 96 -11.31 -8.57 -17.48
N LEU A 97 -11.12 -8.14 -16.23
CA LEU A 97 -10.00 -7.27 -15.84
C LEU A 97 -8.64 -7.98 -15.95
N ASN A 98 -8.58 -9.30 -16.06
CA ASN A 98 -7.34 -10.08 -16.15
C ASN A 98 -6.35 -9.64 -15.06
N ALA A 99 -6.80 -9.75 -13.81
CA ALA A 99 -6.07 -9.26 -12.65
C ALA A 99 -4.80 -10.07 -12.41
N LEU A 100 -3.70 -9.38 -12.08
CA LEU A 100 -2.42 -10.01 -11.80
C LEU A 100 -2.50 -10.82 -10.50
N VAL A 101 -1.78 -11.94 -10.47
CA VAL A 101 -1.66 -12.79 -9.27
C VAL A 101 -1.18 -11.96 -8.09
N GLY A 102 -1.88 -12.09 -6.96
CA GLY A 102 -1.58 -11.36 -5.72
C GLY A 102 -2.31 -10.03 -5.57
N THR A 103 -3.19 -9.66 -6.50
CA THR A 103 -4.18 -8.58 -6.30
C THR A 103 -5.45 -9.10 -5.60
N LEU A 104 -6.25 -8.21 -5.01
CA LEU A 104 -7.49 -8.63 -4.34
C LEU A 104 -8.55 -9.06 -5.36
N THR A 105 -8.66 -8.35 -6.50
CA THR A 105 -9.55 -8.79 -7.60
C THR A 105 -9.22 -10.22 -8.02
N GLU A 106 -7.93 -10.54 -8.22
CA GLU A 106 -7.53 -11.90 -8.61
C GLU A 106 -7.92 -12.92 -7.55
N ALA A 107 -7.67 -12.64 -6.27
CA ALA A 107 -8.03 -13.55 -5.19
C ALA A 107 -9.55 -13.80 -5.09
N VAL A 108 -10.38 -12.78 -5.34
CA VAL A 108 -11.85 -12.93 -5.36
C VAL A 108 -12.30 -13.76 -6.56
N VAL A 109 -11.84 -13.43 -7.76
CA VAL A 109 -12.19 -14.16 -9.00
C VAL A 109 -11.80 -15.63 -8.90
N SER A 110 -10.56 -15.91 -8.47
CA SER A 110 -9.99 -17.27 -8.43
C SER A 110 -10.39 -18.09 -7.21
N ASN A 111 -11.30 -17.60 -6.35
CA ASN A 111 -11.71 -18.26 -5.12
C ASN A 111 -10.54 -18.52 -4.12
N ARG A 112 -9.62 -17.56 -4.00
CA ARG A 112 -8.41 -17.66 -3.17
C ARG A 112 -8.39 -16.68 -1.99
N ILE A 113 -9.56 -16.21 -1.53
CA ILE A 113 -9.68 -15.32 -0.36
C ILE A 113 -8.96 -15.90 0.86
N SER A 114 -9.03 -17.22 1.06
CA SER A 114 -8.35 -17.92 2.16
C SER A 114 -6.82 -17.85 2.14
N GLN A 115 -6.22 -17.42 1.03
CA GLN A 115 -4.78 -17.28 0.86
C GLN A 115 -4.30 -15.83 1.08
N LEU A 116 -5.22 -14.89 1.26
CA LEU A 116 -4.90 -13.49 1.54
C LEU A 116 -4.25 -13.34 2.92
N ASN A 117 -3.41 -12.31 3.05
CA ASN A 117 -2.87 -11.95 4.36
C ASN A 117 -3.94 -11.24 5.20
N GLN A 118 -3.70 -11.15 6.51
CA GLN A 118 -4.65 -10.61 7.47
C GLN A 118 -5.07 -9.16 7.15
N HIS A 119 -4.14 -8.33 6.64
CA HIS A 119 -4.43 -6.93 6.32
C HIS A 119 -5.31 -6.82 5.07
N ASP A 120 -5.12 -7.72 4.11
CA ASP A 120 -5.93 -7.81 2.89
C ASP A 120 -7.35 -8.26 3.20
N ILE A 121 -7.50 -9.27 4.05
CA ILE A 121 -8.78 -9.78 4.54
C ILE A 121 -9.57 -8.64 5.21
N VAL A 122 -8.95 -7.96 6.17
CA VAL A 122 -9.57 -6.85 6.90
C VAL A 122 -9.95 -5.70 5.97
N LEU A 123 -9.04 -5.28 5.09
CA LEU A 123 -9.31 -4.17 4.18
C LEU A 123 -10.46 -4.48 3.22
N LEU A 124 -10.45 -5.69 2.67
CA LEU A 124 -11.48 -6.15 1.73
C LEU A 124 -12.85 -6.21 2.43
N HIS A 125 -12.92 -6.77 3.64
CA HIS A 125 -14.15 -6.80 4.42
C HIS A 125 -14.67 -5.40 4.72
N ARG A 126 -13.80 -4.48 5.13
CA ARG A 126 -14.22 -3.10 5.39
C ARG A 126 -14.89 -2.46 4.18
N TYR A 127 -14.27 -2.53 3.00
CA TYR A 127 -14.83 -1.90 1.82
C TYR A 127 -16.07 -2.62 1.30
N LEU A 128 -16.18 -3.92 1.55
CA LEU A 128 -17.38 -4.68 1.24
C LEU A 128 -18.54 -4.29 2.15
N TYR A 129 -18.29 -4.06 3.43
CA TYR A 129 -19.32 -3.73 4.43
C TYR A 129 -19.31 -2.23 4.81
N ASP A 130 -18.88 -1.35 3.90
CA ASP A 130 -18.72 0.10 4.15
C ASP A 130 -20.04 0.87 4.17
N HIS A 131 -21.18 0.20 3.93
CA HIS A 131 -22.51 0.80 3.98
C HIS A 131 -23.28 0.27 5.18
N GLU A 132 -23.99 1.17 5.85
CA GLU A 132 -24.85 0.84 6.97
C GLU A 132 -26.31 1.07 6.59
N TYR A 133 -27.16 0.10 6.92
CA TYR A 133 -28.60 0.20 6.76
C TYR A 133 -29.24 -0.15 8.11
N TRP A 134 -29.89 0.83 8.74
CA TRP A 134 -30.55 0.68 10.06
C TRP A 134 -29.65 0.14 11.18
N GLY A 135 -28.42 0.64 11.33
CA GLY A 135 -27.53 0.13 12.39
C GLY A 135 -26.75 -1.13 12.00
N VAL A 136 -26.97 -1.69 10.81
CA VAL A 136 -26.37 -2.96 10.38
C VAL A 136 -25.53 -2.74 9.13
N SER A 137 -24.27 -3.16 9.17
CA SER A 137 -23.40 -3.16 7.99
C SER A 137 -23.92 -4.14 6.94
N VAL A 138 -24.14 -3.66 5.72
CA VAL A 138 -24.62 -4.45 4.59
C VAL A 138 -23.54 -4.52 3.49
N PRO A 139 -23.40 -5.68 2.82
CA PRO A 139 -22.38 -5.82 1.79
C PRO A 139 -22.78 -5.02 0.54
N VAL A 140 -21.83 -4.28 -0.03
CA VAL A 140 -21.94 -3.70 -1.37
C VAL A 140 -21.53 -4.74 -2.43
N SER A 141 -21.58 -4.32 -3.71
CA SER A 141 -21.05 -5.13 -4.82
C SER A 141 -19.53 -5.32 -4.68
N TRP A 142 -19.03 -6.47 -5.11
CA TRP A 142 -17.59 -6.75 -5.18
C TRP A 142 -16.87 -5.75 -6.08
N CYS A 143 -17.51 -5.31 -7.17
CA CYS A 143 -16.99 -4.25 -8.03
C CYS A 143 -16.70 -2.97 -7.23
N ASN A 144 -17.66 -2.50 -6.42
CA ASN A 144 -17.48 -1.29 -5.60
C ASN A 144 -16.44 -1.48 -4.49
N ALA A 145 -16.50 -2.63 -3.80
CA ALA A 145 -15.55 -2.95 -2.74
C ALA A 145 -14.11 -2.99 -3.27
N LEU A 146 -13.88 -3.73 -4.36
CA LEU A 146 -12.57 -3.90 -4.97
C LEU A 146 -12.06 -2.61 -5.63
N GLN A 147 -12.93 -1.74 -6.16
CA GLN A 147 -12.50 -0.44 -6.66
C GLN A 147 -11.82 0.43 -5.58
N ARG A 148 -12.15 0.21 -4.30
CA ARG A 148 -11.55 0.93 -3.18
C ARG A 148 -10.47 0.12 -2.47
N ALA A 149 -10.60 -1.20 -2.47
CA ALA A 149 -9.69 -2.11 -1.78
C ALA A 149 -8.45 -2.47 -2.62
N ASP A 150 -8.58 -2.60 -3.94
CA ASP A 150 -7.45 -2.98 -4.80
C ASP A 150 -6.42 -1.88 -4.84
N ARG A 151 -5.18 -2.27 -4.58
CA ARG A 151 -4.05 -1.35 -4.46
C ARG A 151 -3.22 -1.33 -5.74
N CYS A 152 -3.89 -1.58 -6.87
CA CYS A 152 -3.26 -1.73 -8.17
C CYS A 152 -3.77 -0.64 -9.12
N PRO A 153 -2.93 0.35 -9.47
CA PRO A 153 -3.35 1.43 -10.37
C PRO A 153 -3.82 0.91 -11.74
N ILE A 154 -3.26 -0.23 -12.20
CA ILE A 154 -3.65 -0.86 -13.46
C ILE A 154 -5.08 -1.42 -13.40
N LEU A 155 -5.48 -2.03 -12.28
CA LEU A 155 -6.85 -2.53 -12.13
C LEU A 155 -7.86 -1.40 -12.10
N LEU A 156 -7.53 -0.31 -11.40
CA LEU A 156 -8.35 0.90 -11.41
C LEU A 156 -8.45 1.47 -12.83
N ALA A 157 -7.33 1.53 -13.56
CA ALA A 157 -7.32 2.01 -14.93
C ALA A 157 -8.15 1.13 -15.87
N LYS A 158 -8.04 -0.20 -15.79
CA LYS A 158 -8.86 -1.11 -16.61
C LYS A 158 -10.35 -0.91 -16.39
N ARG A 159 -10.77 -0.73 -15.13
CA ARG A 159 -12.18 -0.45 -14.79
C ARG A 159 -12.63 0.91 -15.35
N MET A 160 -11.81 1.95 -15.18
CA MET A 160 -12.11 3.28 -15.71
C MET A 160 -12.18 3.29 -17.24
N SER A 161 -11.28 2.57 -17.92
CA SER A 161 -11.30 2.40 -19.38
C SER A 161 -12.56 1.66 -19.85
N ALA A 162 -13.02 0.64 -19.11
CA ALA A 162 -14.23 -0.11 -19.45
C ALA A 162 -15.51 0.74 -19.40
N GLU A 163 -15.56 1.76 -18.55
CA GLU A 163 -16.66 2.74 -18.49
C GLU A 163 -16.62 3.77 -19.65
N GLY A 164 -15.55 3.79 -20.44
CA GLY A 164 -15.45 4.56 -21.68
C GLY A 164 -15.29 6.08 -21.53
N LYS A 165 -14.93 6.60 -20.35
CA LYS A 165 -14.80 8.05 -20.09
C LYS A 165 -13.42 8.41 -19.58
N ILE A 166 -12.92 9.59 -19.98
CA ILE A 166 -11.77 10.21 -19.31
C ILE A 166 -12.18 10.45 -17.88
N ARG A 167 -11.41 9.90 -16.95
CA ARG A 167 -11.74 9.99 -15.53
C ARG A 167 -10.47 10.26 -14.75
N ARG A 168 -10.59 11.19 -13.79
CA ARG A 168 -9.60 11.46 -12.77
C ARG A 168 -10.17 11.05 -11.43
N VAL A 169 -9.46 10.20 -10.72
CA VAL A 169 -9.81 9.75 -9.38
C VAL A 169 -8.65 10.03 -8.43
N ASN A 170 -8.93 10.06 -7.13
CA ASN A 170 -7.91 10.24 -6.09
C ASN A 170 -7.86 8.96 -5.23
N PRO A 171 -7.19 7.89 -5.69
CA PRO A 171 -7.17 6.64 -4.96
C PRO A 171 -6.08 6.67 -3.88
N HIS A 172 -6.42 6.11 -2.72
CA HIS A 172 -5.47 5.87 -1.64
C HIS A 172 -4.96 4.43 -1.79
N LEU A 173 -3.73 4.24 -2.26
CA LEU A 173 -3.18 2.92 -2.55
C LEU A 173 -2.28 2.46 -1.40
N TYR A 174 -2.51 1.25 -0.91
CA TYR A 174 -1.79 0.66 0.22
C TYR A 174 -0.92 -0.51 -0.23
N PHE A 175 0.34 -0.55 0.17
CA PHE A 175 1.27 -1.62 -0.20
C PHE A 175 1.85 -2.28 1.06
N PRO A 176 1.12 -3.17 1.77
CA PRO A 176 1.56 -3.72 3.06
C PRO A 176 2.87 -4.50 2.98
N TRP A 177 3.11 -5.20 1.87
CA TRP A 177 4.38 -5.90 1.64
C TRP A 177 5.57 -4.95 1.58
N PHE A 178 5.35 -3.70 1.18
CA PHE A 178 6.35 -2.64 1.27
C PHE A 178 6.22 -1.81 2.55
N GLY A 179 5.07 -1.80 3.22
CA GLY A 179 4.79 -0.86 4.31
C GLY A 179 4.69 0.60 3.82
N LEU A 180 4.15 0.81 2.62
CA LEU A 180 3.96 2.14 2.01
C LEU A 180 2.50 2.44 1.71
N ARG A 181 2.15 3.72 1.70
CA ARG A 181 0.88 4.26 1.18
C ARG A 181 1.17 5.33 0.15
N MET A 182 0.41 5.34 -0.94
CA MET A 182 0.40 6.40 -1.92
C MET A 182 -0.92 7.16 -1.88
N TYR A 183 -0.82 8.48 -1.78
CA TYR A 183 -1.91 9.42 -1.95
C TYR A 183 -1.63 10.25 -3.21
N GLY A 184 -2.60 10.32 -4.12
CA GLY A 184 -2.36 10.93 -5.42
C GLY A 184 -3.56 10.89 -6.34
N TYR A 185 -3.34 11.35 -7.56
CA TYR A 185 -4.37 11.39 -8.60
C TYR A 185 -4.05 10.41 -9.71
N LEU A 186 -5.01 9.55 -10.03
CA LEU A 186 -4.96 8.68 -11.19
C LEU A 186 -5.84 9.28 -12.30
N GLU A 187 -5.24 9.53 -13.45
CA GLU A 187 -5.93 9.96 -14.67
C GLU A 187 -5.74 8.91 -15.76
N VAL A 188 -6.84 8.54 -16.41
CA VAL A 188 -6.85 7.49 -17.45
C VAL A 188 -7.57 8.02 -18.69
N LYS A 189 -6.90 7.90 -19.84
CA LYS A 189 -7.41 8.30 -21.15
C LYS A 189 -7.06 7.23 -22.19
N GLY A 190 -8.02 6.35 -22.47
CA GLY A 190 -7.77 5.20 -23.35
C GLY A 190 -6.71 4.28 -22.77
N ALA A 191 -5.57 4.14 -23.46
CA ALA A 191 -4.40 3.37 -23.04
C ALA A 191 -3.33 4.22 -22.31
N GLU A 192 -3.60 5.51 -22.08
CA GLU A 192 -2.74 6.39 -21.30
C GLU A 192 -3.13 6.35 -19.81
N LEU A 193 -2.16 6.11 -18.94
CA LEU A 193 -2.29 6.06 -17.47
C LEU A 193 -1.30 7.03 -16.84
N ASN A 194 -1.80 8.05 -16.15
CA ASN A 194 -0.98 8.99 -15.40
C ASN A 194 -1.30 8.90 -13.91
N TYR A 195 -0.31 8.53 -13.10
CA TYR A 195 -0.43 8.55 -11.65
C TYR A 195 0.48 9.62 -11.04
N ASP A 196 -0.13 10.63 -10.45
CA ASP A 196 0.54 11.70 -9.74
C ASP A 196 0.51 11.45 -8.23
N CYS A 197 1.57 10.84 -7.69
CA CYS A 197 1.72 10.62 -6.25
C CYS A 197 2.12 11.94 -5.56
N THR A 198 1.19 12.50 -4.82
CA THR A 198 1.39 13.70 -4.02
C THR A 198 2.17 13.35 -2.75
N GLU A 199 1.82 12.24 -2.10
CA GLU A 199 2.41 11.83 -0.83
C GLU A 199 2.66 10.32 -0.83
N LEU A 200 3.92 9.95 -0.54
CA LEU A 200 4.34 8.57 -0.33
C LEU A 200 4.72 8.39 1.13
N ASP A 201 3.83 7.79 1.90
CA ASP A 201 3.96 7.63 3.35
C ASP A 201 4.52 6.26 3.69
N SER A 202 5.46 6.19 4.64
CA SER A 202 5.91 4.92 5.22
C SER A 202 5.20 4.60 6.53
N TYR A 203 4.76 3.34 6.63
CA TYR A 203 4.17 2.75 7.82
C TYR A 203 5.17 2.14 8.78
N LEU A 204 6.45 2.14 8.41
CA LEU A 204 7.49 1.60 9.27
C LEU A 204 7.65 2.55 10.44
N PHE A 205 7.20 2.12 11.63
CA PHE A 205 7.25 2.95 12.83
C PHE A 205 8.59 2.72 13.53
N PRO A 206 9.57 3.64 13.41
CA PRO A 206 10.72 3.56 14.28
C PRO A 206 10.23 3.76 15.71
N THR A 207 10.82 3.04 16.66
CA THR A 207 10.51 3.17 18.09
C THR A 207 10.31 4.63 18.51
N VAL A 208 9.32 4.88 19.36
CA VAL A 208 8.71 6.15 19.85
C VAL A 208 9.63 7.38 20.01
N ASN A 209 10.95 7.19 20.10
CA ASN A 209 11.90 8.22 20.49
C ASN A 209 12.68 8.89 19.35
N ARG A 210 12.56 8.47 18.08
CA ARG A 210 13.28 9.12 16.95
C ARG A 210 12.46 9.15 15.66
N LEU A 211 11.80 10.29 15.44
CA LEU A 211 10.91 10.55 14.31
C LEU A 211 11.62 10.40 12.96
N ASP A 212 12.87 10.84 12.85
CA ASP A 212 13.65 10.78 11.62
C ASP A 212 14.51 9.51 11.49
N ALA A 213 14.37 8.55 12.40
CA ALA A 213 15.19 7.34 12.39
C ALA A 213 15.03 6.55 11.10
N LEU A 214 13.87 6.60 10.47
CA LEU A 214 13.62 5.97 9.17
C LEU A 214 14.50 6.58 8.08
N PHE A 215 14.50 7.90 7.92
CA PHE A 215 15.28 8.60 6.90
C PHE A 215 16.78 8.38 7.07
N ARG A 216 17.24 8.15 8.31
CA ARG A 216 18.65 7.92 8.62
C ARG A 216 19.11 6.47 8.46
N ARG A 217 18.23 5.52 8.12
CA ARG A 217 18.64 4.13 7.92
C ARG A 217 19.36 3.94 6.60
N GLU A 218 20.38 3.09 6.61
CA GLU A 218 21.15 2.75 5.40
C GLU A 218 20.28 2.17 4.30
N TRP A 219 19.20 1.48 4.68
CA TRP A 219 18.23 0.90 3.76
C TRP A 219 17.16 1.86 3.27
N PHE A 220 17.09 3.11 3.77
CA PHE A 220 16.06 4.08 3.38
C PHE A 220 16.03 4.33 1.87
N VAL A 221 17.16 4.73 1.27
CA VAL A 221 17.22 5.02 -0.16
C VAL A 221 16.92 3.77 -1.01
N PRO A 222 17.57 2.62 -0.79
CA PRO A 222 17.23 1.38 -1.52
C PRO A 222 15.75 0.96 -1.39
N TYR A 223 15.14 1.17 -0.22
CA TYR A 223 13.75 0.84 0.02
C TYR A 223 12.79 1.61 -0.90
N PHE A 224 12.93 2.94 -0.96
CA PHE A 224 12.07 3.76 -1.81
C PHE A 224 12.36 3.53 -3.30
N VAL A 225 13.64 3.39 -3.67
CA VAL A 225 14.05 3.11 -5.05
C VAL A 225 13.52 1.76 -5.52
N GLY A 226 13.58 0.72 -4.69
CA GLY A 226 13.07 -0.59 -5.03
C GLY A 226 11.55 -0.62 -5.17
N PHE A 227 10.83 0.11 -4.31
CA PHE A 227 9.39 0.29 -4.48
C PHE A 227 9.04 0.99 -5.80
N ALA A 228 9.72 2.12 -6.11
CA ALA A 228 9.52 2.83 -7.37
C ALA A 228 9.84 1.94 -8.59
N SER A 229 10.94 1.18 -8.54
CA SER A 229 11.32 0.21 -9.57
C SER A 229 10.25 -0.86 -9.78
N TYR A 230 9.75 -1.44 -8.69
CA TYR A 230 8.68 -2.44 -8.72
C TYR A 230 7.41 -1.89 -9.40
N LEU A 231 6.99 -0.67 -9.03
CA LEU A 231 5.84 -0.03 -9.64
C LEU A 231 6.05 0.26 -11.13
N LEU A 232 7.20 0.80 -11.51
CA LEU A 232 7.53 1.10 -12.91
C LEU A 232 7.56 -0.17 -13.75
N GLN A 233 8.16 -1.26 -13.25
CA GLN A 233 8.17 -2.54 -13.94
C GLN A 233 6.75 -3.08 -14.13
N THR A 234 5.92 -3.00 -13.09
CA THR A 234 4.52 -3.44 -13.12
C THR A 234 3.72 -2.63 -14.14
N LEU A 235 3.92 -1.31 -14.18
CA LEU A 235 3.28 -0.41 -15.14
C LEU A 235 3.77 -0.65 -16.58
N ALA A 236 5.07 -0.85 -16.78
CA ALA A 236 5.65 -1.14 -18.10
C ALA A 236 5.14 -2.46 -18.70
N GLN A 237 4.75 -3.43 -17.87
CA GLN A 237 4.17 -4.71 -18.30
C GLN A 237 2.64 -4.69 -18.41
N SER A 238 2.00 -3.55 -18.12
CA SER A 238 0.54 -3.47 -17.99
C SER A 238 -0.22 -3.33 -19.32
N GLY A 239 0.49 -2.97 -20.40
CA GLY A 239 -0.12 -2.56 -21.67
C GLY A 239 -0.51 -1.08 -21.74
N TYR A 240 -0.39 -0.33 -20.64
CA TYR A 240 -0.54 1.13 -20.63
C TYR A 240 0.80 1.83 -20.91
N SER A 241 0.71 3.06 -21.42
CA SER A 241 1.80 4.04 -21.41
C SER A 241 1.42 5.26 -20.58
N GLY A 242 2.40 6.04 -20.15
CA GLY A 242 2.14 7.30 -19.44
C GLY A 242 3.20 7.60 -18.39
N ARG A 243 2.76 8.22 -17.29
CA ARG A 243 3.66 8.77 -16.27
C ARG A 243 3.33 8.32 -14.86
N LEU A 244 4.36 8.02 -14.09
CA LEU A 244 4.32 7.93 -12.63
C LEU A 244 5.13 9.09 -12.05
N SER A 245 4.57 9.85 -11.11
CA SER A 245 5.31 10.92 -10.43
C SER A 245 5.27 10.81 -8.92
N PHE A 246 6.32 11.29 -8.24
CA PHE A 246 6.44 11.35 -6.79
C PHE A 246 6.80 12.76 -6.35
N SER A 247 5.97 13.34 -5.49
CA SER A 247 6.15 14.74 -5.03
C SER A 247 6.80 14.82 -3.66
N ARG A 248 6.35 13.99 -2.71
CA ARG A 248 6.81 14.02 -1.31
C ARG A 248 6.98 12.62 -0.74
N VAL A 249 7.91 12.50 0.21
CA VAL A 249 8.06 11.31 1.05
C VAL A 249 7.88 11.70 2.50
N HIS A 250 7.04 10.96 3.21
CA HIS A 250 6.74 11.21 4.62
C HIS A 250 7.04 9.97 5.46
N ASN A 251 7.39 10.20 6.73
CA ASN A 251 7.48 9.17 7.77
C ASN A 251 6.15 9.01 8.51
N GLU A 252 5.04 9.27 7.84
CA GLU A 252 3.72 9.24 8.46
C GLU A 252 3.25 7.80 8.70
N GLY A 253 3.79 7.20 9.76
CA GLY A 253 3.20 6.05 10.44
C GLY A 253 2.13 6.54 11.40
N LEU A 254 1.01 7.08 10.88
CA LEU A 254 -0.21 7.52 11.58
C LEU A 254 -0.07 7.84 13.08
N ILE A 255 0.04 9.13 13.41
CA ILE A 255 -0.01 9.61 14.79
C ILE A 255 -0.88 10.85 14.94
N GLU A 256 -2.18 10.63 15.01
CA GLU A 256 -3.00 11.47 15.88
C GLU A 256 -3.52 10.66 17.07
N LYS A 257 -4.10 9.48 16.83
CA LYS A 257 -4.68 8.66 17.92
C LYS A 257 -3.68 7.87 18.77
N ALA A 258 -2.54 7.43 18.23
CA ALA A 258 -1.58 6.61 18.99
C ALA A 258 -0.73 7.41 20.00
N VAL A 259 -0.59 8.74 19.83
CA VAL A 259 0.20 9.58 20.75
C VAL A 259 -0.67 10.51 21.59
N SER A 260 -1.94 10.76 21.22
CA SER A 260 -2.87 11.48 22.10
C SER A 260 -3.11 10.75 23.43
N GLY A 261 -2.91 9.43 23.49
CA GLY A 261 -3.07 8.62 24.71
C GLY A 261 -1.79 8.31 25.49
N VAL A 262 -0.59 8.47 24.91
CA VAL A 262 0.66 7.96 25.52
C VAL A 262 1.67 9.06 25.89
N LEU A 263 1.64 10.23 25.24
CA LEU A 263 2.53 11.34 25.60
C LEU A 263 1.82 12.68 25.43
N ASN A 264 1.82 13.52 26.46
CA ASN A 264 1.42 14.95 26.44
C ASN A 264 2.29 15.84 25.51
N LYS A 265 2.97 15.28 24.51
CA LYS A 265 3.86 15.99 23.58
C LYS A 265 3.26 15.93 22.17
N LYS A 266 3.04 17.11 21.56
CA LYS A 266 2.61 17.24 20.16
C LYS A 266 3.58 16.46 19.26
N PHE A 267 3.06 15.49 18.53
CA PHE A 267 3.81 14.75 17.52
C PHE A 267 4.23 15.72 16.39
N GLN A 268 5.49 15.69 15.97
CA GLN A 268 5.98 16.54 14.88
C GLN A 268 6.28 15.69 13.65
N TYR A 269 5.38 15.73 12.67
CA TYR A 269 5.57 15.09 11.37
C TYR A 269 6.72 15.75 10.60
N LYS A 270 7.54 14.94 9.91
CA LYS A 270 8.54 15.45 8.95
C LYS A 270 8.13 15.07 7.53
N ARG A 271 7.93 16.10 6.71
CA ARG A 271 7.54 15.98 5.31
C ARG A 271 8.65 16.54 4.45
N TYR A 272 9.15 15.75 3.50
CA TYR A 272 10.20 16.18 2.59
C TYR A 272 9.66 16.25 1.16
N SER A 273 9.80 17.42 0.54
CA SER A 273 9.58 17.56 -0.90
C SER A 273 10.76 16.98 -1.65
N LEU A 274 10.49 16.14 -2.65
CA LEU A 274 11.52 15.54 -3.50
C LEU A 274 12.06 16.51 -4.57
N ASN A 275 11.46 17.70 -4.68
CA ASN A 275 11.86 18.74 -5.63
C ASN A 275 11.77 20.14 -4.99
N GLY A 276 12.03 20.23 -3.68
CA GLY A 276 12.08 21.49 -2.95
C GLY A 276 13.45 22.16 -3.10
N ASN A 277 13.49 23.49 -2.96
CA ASN A 277 14.73 24.26 -3.08
C ASN A 277 15.72 24.03 -1.91
N ASP A 278 15.26 23.44 -0.80
CA ASP A 278 16.07 23.17 0.40
C ASP A 278 16.26 21.65 0.61
N LEU A 279 16.84 20.95 -0.38
CA LEU A 279 17.29 19.56 -0.26
C LEU A 279 18.59 19.45 0.58
N THR A 280 18.62 20.03 1.78
CA THR A 280 19.81 20.01 2.65
C THR A 280 19.85 18.80 3.59
N ASP A 281 18.84 17.92 3.52
CA ASP A 281 18.77 16.68 4.30
C ASP A 281 19.43 15.55 3.49
N GLY A 282 20.67 15.19 3.84
CA GLY A 282 21.53 14.29 3.05
C GLY A 282 20.87 12.98 2.59
N PRO A 283 20.09 12.27 3.43
CA PRO A 283 19.29 11.13 2.99
C PRO A 283 18.27 11.42 1.88
N ILE A 284 17.59 12.56 1.93
CA ILE A 284 16.61 12.96 0.91
C ILE A 284 17.32 13.40 -0.37
N GLU A 285 18.41 14.16 -0.26
CA GLU A 285 19.27 14.52 -1.39
C GLU A 285 19.77 13.26 -2.12
N LYS A 286 20.23 12.26 -1.37
CA LYS A 286 20.67 10.97 -1.91
C LYS A 286 19.51 10.21 -2.58
N LEU A 287 18.31 10.25 -1.99
CA LEU A 287 17.12 9.65 -2.60
C LEU A 287 16.80 10.30 -3.94
N VAL A 288 16.73 11.64 -3.99
CA VAL A 288 16.46 12.41 -5.22
C VAL A 288 17.50 12.08 -6.28
N THR A 289 18.79 12.16 -5.94
CA THR A 289 19.90 11.83 -6.87
C THR A 289 19.74 10.42 -7.44
N THR A 290 19.36 9.45 -6.60
CA THR A 290 19.20 8.05 -7.04
C THR A 290 17.97 7.88 -7.94
N LEU A 291 16.86 8.54 -7.63
CA LEU A 291 15.64 8.51 -8.45
C LEU A 291 15.88 9.14 -9.83
N LEU A 292 16.67 10.21 -9.92
CA LEU A 292 17.06 10.81 -11.20
C LEU A 292 17.98 9.88 -12.00
N ALA A 293 18.95 9.24 -11.34
CA ALA A 293 19.82 8.24 -11.99
C ALA A 293 19.06 7.01 -12.52
N MET A 294 17.88 6.71 -11.95
CA MET A 294 16.98 5.65 -12.40
C MET A 294 16.15 6.03 -13.65
N GLY A 295 16.35 7.24 -14.19
CA GLY A 295 15.60 7.76 -15.35
C GLY A 295 14.45 8.70 -14.97
N GLY A 296 14.40 9.14 -13.71
CA GLY A 296 13.47 10.18 -13.27
C GLY A 296 13.89 11.55 -13.80
N SER A 297 12.90 12.40 -14.06
CA SER A 297 13.10 13.79 -14.48
C SER A 297 12.44 14.74 -13.50
N ILE A 298 13.05 15.89 -13.26
CA ILE A 298 12.47 16.92 -12.41
C ILE A 298 11.41 17.68 -13.20
N ASN A 299 10.18 17.75 -12.67
CA ASN A 299 9.18 18.70 -13.11
C ASN A 299 9.11 19.85 -12.10
N PRO A 300 9.80 20.99 -12.34
CA PRO A 300 9.84 22.11 -11.39
C PRO A 300 8.48 22.78 -11.22
N ALA A 301 7.68 22.86 -12.30
CA ALA A 301 6.35 23.46 -12.25
C ALA A 301 5.38 22.70 -11.33
N ARG A 302 5.57 21.39 -11.19
CA ARG A 302 4.72 20.51 -10.38
C ARG A 302 5.40 19.98 -9.12
N GLN A 303 6.63 20.44 -8.83
CA GLN A 303 7.42 20.06 -7.65
C GLN A 303 7.52 18.54 -7.41
N ARG A 304 7.86 17.79 -8.46
CA ARG A 304 7.91 16.32 -8.40
C ARG A 304 8.94 15.70 -9.33
N ILE A 305 9.30 14.45 -9.04
CA ILE A 305 10.10 13.60 -9.92
C ILE A 305 9.13 12.76 -10.76
N GLU A 306 9.29 12.79 -12.09
CA GLU A 306 8.43 12.10 -13.05
C GLU A 306 9.21 11.00 -13.79
N PHE A 307 8.55 9.87 -13.98
CA PHE A 307 9.02 8.73 -14.77
C PHE A 307 8.00 8.44 -15.86
N SER A 308 8.49 8.26 -17.09
CA SER A 308 7.67 7.74 -18.18
C SER A 308 7.76 6.21 -18.21
N PHE A 309 6.67 5.54 -18.59
CA PHE A 309 6.63 4.09 -18.78
C PHE A 309 5.78 3.71 -20.00
N GLY A 310 5.97 2.47 -20.45
CA GLY A 310 5.37 1.97 -21.69
C GLY A 310 6.12 2.48 -22.93
N LYS A 311 5.99 1.78 -24.06
CA LYS A 311 6.47 2.33 -25.33
C LYS A 311 5.49 3.42 -25.75
N GLU A 312 5.99 4.65 -25.95
CA GLU A 312 5.27 5.60 -26.79
C GLU A 312 4.98 4.89 -28.11
N GLY A 313 3.71 4.89 -28.52
CA GLY A 313 3.30 4.21 -29.75
C GLY A 313 4.21 4.67 -30.88
N ALA A 314 4.90 3.72 -31.50
CA ALA A 314 5.33 3.91 -32.87
C ALA A 314 4.06 4.19 -33.65
N THR A 315 3.85 5.45 -33.99
CA THR A 315 2.96 5.83 -35.09
C THR A 315 3.59 5.22 -36.34
N GLU A 316 3.07 4.07 -36.76
CA GLU A 316 3.12 3.65 -38.17
C GLU A 316 1.98 4.35 -38.93
#